data_AF-A0A967VTN5-F1
#
_entry.id   AF-A0A967VTN5-F1
#
_cell.length_a   1.000
_cell.length_b   1.000
_cell.length_c   1.000
_cell.angle_alpha   90.00
_cell.angle_beta   90.00
_cell.angle_gamma   90.00
#
_symmetry.space_group_name_H-M   'P 1'
#
loop_
_entity.id
_entity.type
_entity.pdbx_description
1 polymer ?
#
loop_
_entity_poly.entity_id
_entity_poly.type
_entity_poly.pdbx_seq_one_letter_code
_entity_poly.pdbx_strand_id
1 'polypeptide(L)'
;GVLWQERPELYGQAGDARVFITRRRPGESRDVLFGDGLTGALLPSGRSHVAAAYRVGHGPEGNVGARSLRTLLKKPLGLKSV
;
A
#
# COMPACT_ATOMS: atom_id res chain seq x y z
N GLY A 1 -12.01 -9.74 -1.64
CA GLY A 1 -11.50 -8.85 -2.71
C GLY A 1 -10.50 -9.60 -3.57
N VAL A 2 -10.04 -9.00 -4.66
CA VAL A 2 -8.99 -9.55 -5.53
C VAL A 2 -7.70 -8.77 -5.29
N LEU A 3 -6.59 -9.46 -5.08
CA LEU A 3 -5.29 -8.82 -4.89
C LEU A 3 -4.68 -8.43 -6.25
N TRP A 4 -4.17 -7.21 -6.32
CA TRP A 4 -3.40 -6.71 -7.46
C TRP A 4 -1.93 -6.62 -7.07
N GLN A 5 -1.04 -6.78 -8.04
CA GLN A 5 0.40 -6.79 -7.80
C GLN A 5 1.04 -5.47 -8.24
N GLU A 6 1.84 -4.86 -7.36
CA GLU A 6 2.63 -3.69 -7.73
C GLU A 6 3.75 -4.08 -8.69
N ARG A 7 3.93 -3.28 -9.74
CA ARG A 7 5.06 -3.36 -10.66
C ARG A 7 5.76 -2.01 -10.77
N PRO A 8 7.03 -1.98 -11.21
CA PRO A 8 7.73 -0.71 -11.46
C PRO A 8 7.12 0.07 -12.64
N GLU A 9 6.58 -0.65 -13.62
CA GLU A 9 5.97 -0.10 -14.84
C GLU A 9 4.84 -1.01 -15.36
N LEU A 10 3.94 -0.42 -16.15
CA LEU A 10 2.87 -1.13 -16.85
C LEU A 10 3.32 -1.67 -18.22
N TYR A 11 4.41 -1.13 -18.77
CA TYR A 11 4.93 -1.56 -20.06
C TYR A 11 5.29 -3.06 -20.04
N GLY A 12 4.97 -3.76 -21.12
CA GLY A 12 5.20 -5.20 -21.25
C GLY A 12 4.29 -6.10 -20.41
N GLN A 13 3.35 -5.55 -19.64
CA GLN A 13 2.35 -6.33 -18.91
C GLN A 13 1.22 -6.74 -19.84
N ALA A 14 0.72 -7.96 -19.69
CA ALA A 14 -0.44 -8.45 -20.46
C ALA A 14 -1.69 -7.61 -20.17
N GLY A 15 -2.58 -7.45 -21.16
CA GLY A 15 -3.79 -6.63 -21.04
C GLY A 15 -4.79 -7.09 -19.98
N ASP A 16 -4.70 -8.33 -19.52
CA ASP A 16 -5.50 -8.91 -18.43
C ASP A 16 -4.72 -9.04 -17.11
N ALA A 17 -3.46 -8.60 -17.07
CA ALA A 17 -2.62 -8.68 -15.89
C ALA A 17 -3.14 -7.73 -14.79
N ARG A 18 -3.44 -8.28 -13.62
CA ARG A 18 -3.92 -7.52 -12.45
C ARG A 18 -2.77 -6.83 -11.73
N VAL A 19 -2.23 -5.81 -12.36
CA VAL A 19 -1.07 -5.05 -11.88
C VAL A 19 -1.39 -3.57 -11.71
N PHE A 20 -0.67 -2.91 -10.81
CA PHE A 20 -0.71 -1.47 -10.63
C PHE A 20 0.71 -0.92 -10.46
N ILE A 21 0.86 0.38 -10.61
CA ILE A 21 2.11 1.09 -10.30
C ILE A 21 1.83 2.21 -9.31
N THR A 22 2.82 2.54 -8.48
CA THR A 22 2.74 3.70 -7.59
C THR A 22 3.62 4.84 -8.14
N ARG A 23 3.01 5.99 -8.44
CA ARG A 23 3.73 7.18 -8.90
C ARG A 23 3.72 8.25 -7.82
N ARG A 24 4.90 8.81 -7.53
CA ARG A 24 5.01 9.98 -6.65
C ARG A 24 4.55 11.23 -7.41
N ARG A 25 3.65 12.02 -6.82
CA ARG A 25 3.35 13.37 -7.31
C ARG A 25 4.21 14.41 -6.58
N PRO A 26 4.36 15.63 -7.13
CA PRO A 26 4.87 16.75 -6.37
C PRO A 26 4.13 16.90 -5.03
N GLY A 27 4.87 17.08 -3.94
CA GLY A 27 4.33 17.07 -2.57
C GLY A 27 4.33 15.69 -1.92
N GLU A 28 3.36 15.43 -1.05
CA GLU A 28 3.25 14.20 -0.23
C GLU A 28 2.29 13.16 -0.81
N SER A 29 1.64 13.46 -1.94
CA SER A 29 0.65 12.56 -2.54
C SER A 29 1.30 11.48 -3.41
N ARG A 30 0.69 10.29 -3.43
CA ARG A 30 1.02 9.20 -4.36
C ARG A 30 -0.22 8.80 -5.14
N ASP A 31 -0.03 8.57 -6.43
CA ASP A 31 -1.04 8.00 -7.31
C ASP A 31 -0.83 6.49 -7.43
N VAL A 32 -1.93 5.75 -7.47
CA VAL A 32 -1.96 4.35 -7.88
C VAL A 32 -2.56 4.31 -9.27
N LEU A 33 -1.79 3.85 -10.26
CA LEU A 33 -2.23 3.75 -11.65
C LEU A 33 -2.42 2.28 -12.01
N PHE A 34 -3.51 2.01 -12.72
CA PHE A 34 -3.88 0.70 -13.25
C PHE A 34 -3.70 0.68 -14.76
N GLY A 35 -3.80 -0.51 -15.35
CA GLY A 35 -3.75 -0.68 -16.79
C GLY A 35 -4.98 -0.15 -17.52
N ASP A 36 -4.86 -0.11 -18.83
CA ASP A 36 -5.84 0.36 -19.80
C ASP A 36 -6.54 -0.79 -20.56
N GLY A 37 -6.20 -2.04 -20.25
CA GLY A 37 -6.64 -3.24 -20.98
C GLY A 37 -5.66 -3.70 -22.07
N LEU A 38 -4.62 -2.91 -22.37
CA LEU A 38 -3.52 -3.30 -23.26
C LEU A 38 -2.24 -3.55 -22.47
N THR A 39 -1.93 -2.67 -21.52
CA THR A 39 -0.76 -2.72 -20.63
C THR A 39 -1.21 -2.87 -19.18
N GLY A 40 -1.72 -4.06 -18.85
CA GLY A 40 -2.39 -4.35 -17.59
C GLY A 40 -3.92 -4.23 -17.66
N ALA A 41 -4.58 -4.89 -16.72
CA ALA A 41 -6.04 -4.97 -16.63
C ALA A 41 -6.68 -3.62 -16.32
N LEU A 42 -7.76 -3.33 -17.04
CA LEU A 42 -8.68 -2.24 -16.74
C LEU A 42 -9.51 -2.56 -15.49
N LEU A 43 -9.73 -1.56 -14.64
CA LEU A 43 -10.64 -1.70 -13.51
C LEU A 43 -12.11 -1.85 -13.99
N PRO A 44 -12.93 -2.67 -13.32
CA PRO A 44 -14.36 -2.68 -13.57
C PRO A 44 -15.00 -1.33 -13.27
N SER A 45 -15.90 -0.85 -14.15
CA SER A 45 -16.65 0.39 -13.94
C SER A 45 -17.62 0.26 -12.76
N GLY A 46 -17.86 1.35 -12.03
CA GLY A 46 -18.74 1.36 -10.86
C GLY A 46 -18.15 2.10 -9.66
N ARG A 47 -18.72 1.87 -8.47
CA ARG A 47 -18.26 2.47 -7.21
C ARG A 47 -17.74 1.39 -6.27
N SER A 48 -16.80 1.74 -5.40
CA SER A 48 -16.29 0.85 -4.34
C SER A 48 -15.62 -0.44 -4.84
N HIS A 49 -15.04 -0.42 -6.05
CA HIS A 49 -14.34 -1.56 -6.65
C HIS A 49 -12.85 -1.64 -6.27
N VAL A 50 -12.34 -0.63 -5.56
CA VAL A 50 -10.94 -0.54 -5.14
C VAL A 50 -10.88 -0.41 -3.63
N ALA A 51 -10.10 -1.28 -2.99
CA ALA A 51 -9.74 -1.20 -1.59
C ALA A 51 -8.21 -1.25 -1.48
N ALA A 52 -7.63 -0.35 -0.69
CA ALA A 52 -6.19 -0.27 -0.49
C ALA A 52 -5.88 -0.25 1.01
N ALA A 53 -4.88 -1.02 1.41
CA ALA A 53 -4.27 -0.93 2.73
C ALA A 53 -2.87 -0.35 2.54
N TYR A 54 -2.57 0.75 3.22
CA TYR A 54 -1.28 1.42 3.13
C TYR A 54 -0.80 1.80 4.54
N ARG A 55 0.49 2.10 4.64
CA ARG A 55 1.10 2.58 5.88
C ARG A 55 1.74 3.94 5.63
N VAL A 56 1.54 4.83 6.58
CA VAL A 56 2.21 6.14 6.67
C VAL A 56 3.21 6.08 7.84
N GLY A 57 4.35 6.76 7.72
CA GLY A 57 5.46 6.71 8.68
C GLY A 57 6.67 5.91 8.17
N HIS A 58 7.60 5.53 9.06
CA HIS A 58 8.94 4.95 8.77
C HIS A 58 10.04 5.96 8.39
N GLY A 59 9.81 7.25 8.58
CA GLY A 59 10.87 8.26 8.52
C GLY A 59 11.71 8.31 9.80
N PRO A 60 12.83 9.07 9.80
CA PRO A 60 13.69 9.25 10.98
C PRO A 60 12.96 9.76 12.22
N GLU A 61 11.84 10.48 12.05
CA GLU A 61 10.96 10.95 13.13
C GLU A 61 10.38 9.80 13.97
N GLY A 62 10.27 8.60 13.40
CA GLY A 62 9.85 7.39 14.11
C GLY A 62 10.99 6.64 14.81
N ASN A 63 12.24 7.07 14.64
CA ASN A 63 13.39 6.42 15.28
C ASN A 63 13.44 6.81 16.76
N VAL A 64 13.38 5.81 17.63
CA VAL A 64 13.47 6.00 19.08
C VAL A 64 14.71 5.30 19.62
N GLY A 65 15.29 5.84 20.71
CA GLY A 65 16.47 5.26 21.35
C GLY A 65 16.26 3.82 21.81
N ALA A 66 17.35 3.07 22.00
CA ALA A 66 17.26 1.69 22.48
C ALA A 66 16.45 1.60 23.79
N ARG A 67 15.59 0.57 23.90
CA ARG A 67 14.74 0.29 25.09
C ARG A 67 13.73 1.38 25.47
N SER A 68 13.34 2.24 24.52
CA SER A 68 12.38 3.32 24.76
C SER A 68 10.91 2.96 24.48
N LEU A 69 10.64 1.83 23.83
CA LEU A 69 9.29 1.33 23.57
C LEU A 69 8.64 0.84 24.87
N ARG A 70 7.80 1.69 25.48
CA ARG A 70 7.08 1.39 26.73
C ARG A 70 5.59 1.10 26.54
N THR A 71 5.09 1.25 25.32
CA THR A 71 3.66 1.14 25.01
C THR A 71 3.42 -0.01 24.04
N LEU A 72 2.60 -0.97 24.44
CA LEU A 72 2.16 -2.06 23.57
C LEU A 72 1.03 -1.58 22.66
N LEU A 73 1.20 -1.74 21.34
CA LEU A 73 0.18 -1.37 20.35
C LEU A 73 -1.11 -2.21 20.45
N LYS A 74 -1.03 -3.41 21.02
CA LYS A 74 -2.16 -4.23 21.45
C LYS A 74 -1.78 -4.90 22.77
N LYS A 75 -2.66 -4.84 23.77
CA LYS A 75 -2.48 -5.58 25.03
C LYS A 75 -2.94 -7.02 24.81
N PRO A 76 -2.03 -8.02 24.80
CA PRO A 76 -2.45 -9.42 24.76
C PRO A 76 -3.17 -9.75 26.08
N LEU A 77 -4.23 -10.56 26.02
CA LEU A 77 -4.91 -11.05 27.21
C LEU A 77 -3.89 -11.77 28.13
N GLY A 78 -3.76 -11.31 29.38
CA GLY A 78 -2.92 -11.95 30.39
C GLY A 78 -1.63 -11.22 30.80
N LEU A 79 -1.29 -10.08 30.20
CA LEU A 79 -0.06 -9.37 30.55
C LEU A 79 -0.20 -8.49 31.81
N LYS A 80 0.65 -8.71 32.81
CA LYS A 80 0.57 -8.06 34.13
C LYS A 80 1.39 -6.76 34.27
N SER A 81 2.45 -6.54 33.49
CA SER A 81 3.15 -5.24 33.38
C SER A 81 4.07 -5.18 32.16
N VAL A 82 4.47 -3.96 31.76
CA VAL A 82 5.53 -3.65 30.76
C VAL A 82 6.76 -3.14 31.49
#